data_AF-A0A0M7B906-F1
#
_entry.id   AF-A0A0M7B906-F1
#
_cell.length_a   1.000
_cell.length_b   1.000
_cell.length_c   1.000
_cell.angle_alpha   90.00
_cell.angle_beta   90.00
_cell.angle_gamma   90.00
#
_symmetry.space_group_name_H-M   'P 1'
#
loop_
_entity.id
_entity.type
_entity.pdbx_description
1 polymer ?
#
loop_
_entity_poly.entity_id
_entity_poly.type
_entity_poly.pdbx_seq_one_letter_code
_entity_poly.pdbx_strand_id
1 'polypeptide(L)'
;MKLVHTFAAALLAVTASVGAASAGTFAATSIYDVVPGDRGEADANRDTESAALGFADGEFYSLGLGGAATFGFGRTFPLANAVNLFEITFGSTDNIDSYLERVEVFALLGGTETSIGTLTNLQAQGGASLSYGGAFDALRLVDTTPLSSPSFDGFDVDAVTVVSPVPLPAAGMMLLAGLGGFGAMRRRKKTA
;
A
#
# COMPACT_ATOMS: atom_id res chain seq x y z
N MET A 1 67.24 -30.71 5.68
CA MET A 1 66.38 -29.89 4.79
C MET A 1 65.07 -29.64 5.50
N LYS A 2 64.75 -28.39 5.84
CA LYS A 2 63.52 -28.02 6.58
C LYS A 2 62.43 -27.61 5.58
N LEU A 3 61.34 -28.36 5.52
CA LEU A 3 60.16 -28.01 4.71
C LEU A 3 59.31 -26.99 5.49
N VAL A 4 59.32 -25.74 5.01
CA VAL A 4 58.44 -24.68 5.49
C VAL A 4 57.08 -24.86 4.80
N HIS A 5 56.04 -25.23 5.54
CA HIS A 5 54.66 -25.29 5.03
C HIS A 5 53.99 -23.94 5.25
N THR A 6 53.92 -23.13 4.20
CA THR A 6 53.18 -21.87 4.17
C THR A 6 51.69 -22.18 3.99
N PHE A 7 50.89 -21.99 5.05
CA PHE A 7 49.43 -22.00 4.95
C PHE A 7 48.94 -20.67 4.36
N ALA A 8 48.45 -20.72 3.12
CA ALA A 8 47.73 -19.60 2.51
C ALA A 8 46.33 -19.49 3.14
N ALA A 9 46.09 -18.42 3.90
CA ALA A 9 44.76 -18.09 4.39
C ALA A 9 44.00 -17.35 3.28
N ALA A 10 43.05 -18.02 2.63
CA ALA A 10 42.12 -17.38 1.72
C ALA A 10 41.11 -16.53 2.52
N LEU A 11 41.26 -15.21 2.46
CA LEU A 11 40.29 -14.27 2.99
C LEU A 11 39.13 -14.14 1.99
N LEU A 12 38.04 -14.87 2.23
CA LEU A 12 36.81 -14.74 1.45
C LEU A 12 36.09 -13.46 1.91
N ALA A 13 36.27 -12.37 1.17
CA ALA A 13 35.52 -11.13 1.38
C ALA A 13 34.08 -11.33 0.87
N VAL A 14 33.18 -11.76 1.76
CA VAL A 14 31.74 -11.73 1.49
C VAL A 14 31.25 -10.31 1.76
N THR A 15 31.13 -9.50 0.70
CA THR A 15 30.37 -8.25 0.75
C THR A 15 28.88 -8.60 0.83
N ALA A 16 28.39 -8.84 2.04
CA ALA A 16 26.96 -8.96 2.31
C ALA A 16 26.34 -7.56 2.25
N SER A 17 25.62 -7.26 1.17
CA SER A 17 24.72 -6.11 1.11
C SER A 17 23.57 -6.34 2.10
N VAL A 18 23.67 -5.74 3.28
CA VAL A 18 22.57 -5.63 4.23
C VAL A 18 21.53 -4.65 3.68
N GLY A 19 20.62 -5.15 2.84
CA GLY A 19 19.43 -4.40 2.46
C GLY A 19 18.52 -4.25 3.68
N ALA A 20 18.23 -3.02 4.11
CA ALA A 20 17.16 -2.74 5.06
C ALA A 20 15.83 -3.26 4.46
N ALA A 21 14.97 -3.88 5.27
CA ALA A 21 13.61 -4.13 4.81
C ALA A 21 12.91 -2.79 4.60
N SER A 22 12.68 -2.45 3.33
CA SER A 22 11.76 -1.37 2.97
C SER A 22 10.34 -1.96 2.96
N ALA A 23 9.37 -1.20 3.48
CA ALA A 23 7.98 -1.46 3.19
C ALA A 23 7.76 -1.38 1.66
N GLY A 24 6.91 -2.26 1.14
CA GLY A 24 6.51 -2.26 -0.25
C GLY A 24 5.18 -1.54 -0.40
N THR A 25 5.06 -0.69 -1.43
CA THR A 25 3.79 -0.08 -1.82
C THR A 25 3.21 -0.85 -2.99
N PHE A 26 1.95 -1.25 -2.87
CA PHE A 26 1.24 -2.03 -3.87
C PHE A 26 -0.01 -1.27 -4.31
N ALA A 27 -0.12 -0.97 -5.59
CA ALA A 27 -1.31 -0.39 -6.19
C ALA A 27 -2.38 -1.45 -6.48
N ALA A 28 -3.64 -1.03 -6.50
CA ALA A 28 -4.73 -1.83 -7.02
C ALA A 28 -4.48 -2.13 -8.51
N THR A 29 -4.82 -3.35 -8.93
CA THR A 29 -4.60 -3.85 -10.30
C THR A 29 -5.88 -4.26 -11.00
N SER A 30 -7.01 -4.22 -10.31
CA SER A 30 -8.32 -4.62 -10.84
C SER A 30 -9.45 -3.95 -10.07
N ILE A 31 -10.58 -3.73 -10.75
CA ILE A 31 -11.88 -3.40 -10.17
C ILE A 31 -12.83 -4.53 -10.58
N TYR A 32 -13.61 -5.09 -9.66
CA TYR A 32 -14.42 -6.28 -9.95
C TYR A 32 -15.83 -6.31 -9.36
N ASP A 33 -16.22 -5.29 -8.59
CA ASP A 33 -17.61 -5.07 -8.18
C ASP A 33 -17.88 -3.58 -8.13
N VAL A 34 -18.76 -3.11 -9.02
CA VAL A 34 -19.08 -1.70 -9.21
C VAL A 34 -20.58 -1.52 -9.03
N VAL A 35 -20.94 -0.64 -8.12
CA VAL A 35 -22.29 -0.11 -7.96
C VAL A 35 -22.25 1.31 -8.47
N PRO A 36 -22.80 1.62 -9.66
CA PRO A 36 -22.74 2.96 -10.20
C PRO A 36 -23.55 3.93 -9.33
N GLY A 37 -22.92 5.03 -8.92
CA GLY A 37 -23.60 6.16 -8.29
C GLY A 37 -24.15 7.15 -9.32
N ASP A 38 -24.82 8.19 -8.84
CA ASP A 38 -25.27 9.31 -9.70
C ASP A 38 -24.09 10.22 -10.00
N ARG A 39 -23.82 10.46 -11.29
CA ARG A 39 -22.67 11.24 -11.78
C ARG A 39 -23.08 12.52 -12.51
N GLY A 40 -24.38 12.83 -12.51
CA GLY A 40 -24.91 13.90 -13.33
C GLY A 40 -24.78 13.58 -14.83
N GLU A 41 -24.02 14.39 -15.56
CA GLU A 41 -23.80 14.19 -16.99
C GLU A 41 -22.71 13.13 -17.25
N ALA A 42 -22.98 12.21 -18.17
CA ALA A 42 -22.02 11.19 -18.56
C ALA A 42 -20.75 11.84 -19.17
N ASP A 43 -19.60 11.57 -18.57
CA ASP A 43 -18.29 12.02 -19.03
C ASP A 43 -17.37 10.80 -19.12
N ALA A 44 -16.96 10.47 -20.34
CA ALA A 44 -16.12 9.31 -20.62
C ALA A 44 -14.80 9.32 -19.84
N ASN A 45 -14.28 10.49 -19.45
CA ASN A 45 -13.05 10.58 -18.67
C ASN A 45 -13.28 10.23 -17.19
N ARG A 46 -14.50 10.47 -16.66
CA ARG A 46 -14.88 10.22 -15.26
C ARG A 46 -15.42 8.80 -15.06
N ASP A 47 -15.97 8.22 -16.12
CA ASP A 47 -16.60 6.90 -16.11
C ASP A 47 -15.61 5.74 -16.37
N THR A 48 -14.34 6.04 -16.66
CA THR A 48 -13.33 5.03 -17.03
C THR A 48 -12.72 4.40 -15.77
N GLU A 49 -13.22 3.23 -15.38
CA GLU A 49 -12.74 2.46 -14.21
C GLU A 49 -11.22 2.22 -14.19
N SER A 50 -10.60 1.99 -15.35
CA SER A 50 -9.16 1.74 -15.44
C SER A 50 -8.30 2.94 -15.06
N ALA A 51 -8.87 4.15 -15.04
CA ALA A 51 -8.19 5.37 -14.62
C ALA A 51 -7.87 5.40 -13.12
N ALA A 52 -8.51 4.53 -12.31
CA ALA A 52 -8.22 4.42 -10.88
C ALA A 52 -7.26 3.27 -10.51
N LEU A 53 -6.62 2.65 -11.51
CA LEU A 53 -5.72 1.51 -11.34
C LEU A 53 -4.26 1.94 -11.45
N GLY A 54 -3.40 1.27 -10.68
CA GLY A 54 -1.99 1.64 -10.63
C GLY A 54 -1.70 2.74 -9.60
N PHE A 55 -0.60 3.45 -9.83
CA PHE A 55 -0.20 4.55 -8.96
C PHE A 55 -0.85 5.83 -9.45
N ALA A 56 -1.07 6.76 -8.51
CA ALA A 56 -1.59 8.09 -8.78
C ALA A 56 -0.87 8.74 -9.97
N ASP A 57 -1.62 9.11 -10.99
CA ASP A 57 -1.12 9.72 -12.22
C ASP A 57 -1.95 10.93 -12.67
N GLY A 58 -3.04 11.23 -11.96
CA GLY A 58 -3.91 12.36 -12.24
C GLY A 58 -5.08 12.03 -13.17
N GLU A 59 -5.16 10.81 -13.68
CA GLU A 59 -6.41 10.26 -14.20
C GLU A 59 -7.26 9.79 -13.00
N PHE A 60 -8.58 9.66 -13.17
CA PHE A 60 -9.45 9.25 -12.06
C PHE A 60 -10.72 8.56 -12.54
N TYR A 61 -11.32 7.80 -11.63
CA TYR A 61 -12.64 7.23 -11.75
C TYR A 61 -13.58 7.83 -10.71
N SER A 62 -14.68 8.41 -11.16
CA SER A 62 -15.70 8.95 -10.27
C SER A 62 -16.64 7.84 -9.80
N LEU A 63 -16.81 7.68 -8.49
CA LEU A 63 -17.73 6.68 -7.96
C LEU A 63 -19.19 6.99 -8.32
N GLY A 64 -19.54 8.28 -8.42
CA GLY A 64 -20.92 8.74 -8.38
C GLY A 64 -21.43 8.87 -6.94
N LEU A 65 -22.38 9.77 -6.72
CA LEU A 65 -23.08 9.91 -5.44
C LEU A 65 -23.75 8.59 -5.05
N GLY A 66 -23.38 8.08 -3.87
CA GLY A 66 -23.85 6.77 -3.36
C GLY A 66 -23.32 5.54 -4.12
N GLY A 67 -22.37 5.74 -5.04
CA GLY A 67 -21.71 4.68 -5.78
C GLY A 67 -20.70 3.90 -4.94
N ALA A 68 -20.23 2.77 -5.45
CA ALA A 68 -19.19 1.98 -4.83
C ALA A 68 -18.35 1.22 -5.84
N ALA A 69 -17.09 0.96 -5.50
CA ALA A 69 -16.20 0.12 -6.29
C ALA A 69 -15.28 -0.71 -5.39
N THR A 70 -14.99 -1.95 -5.81
CA THR A 70 -14.10 -2.86 -5.09
C THR A 70 -12.79 -3.05 -5.85
N PHE A 71 -11.69 -2.68 -5.20
CA PHE A 71 -10.33 -2.65 -5.73
C PHE A 71 -9.53 -3.87 -5.25
N GLY A 72 -9.06 -4.67 -6.21
CA GLY A 72 -8.26 -5.86 -5.98
C GLY A 72 -6.78 -5.64 -6.22
N PHE A 73 -5.95 -6.33 -5.44
CA PHE A 73 -4.48 -6.26 -5.52
C PHE A 73 -3.82 -7.52 -6.08
N GLY A 74 -4.63 -8.54 -6.41
CA GLY A 74 -4.15 -9.86 -6.83
C GLY A 74 -3.39 -10.62 -5.74
N ARG A 75 -3.50 -10.20 -4.48
CA ARG A 75 -2.84 -10.81 -3.31
C ARG A 75 -3.59 -10.49 -2.02
N THR A 76 -3.34 -11.29 -0.99
CA THR A 76 -3.80 -11.03 0.37
C THR A 76 -2.70 -10.35 1.18
N PHE A 77 -3.06 -9.32 1.93
CA PHE A 77 -2.21 -8.68 2.92
C PHE A 77 -2.54 -9.24 4.32
N PRO A 78 -1.59 -9.84 5.04
CA PRO A 78 -1.89 -10.63 6.24
C PRO A 78 -1.97 -9.83 7.55
N LEU A 79 -1.33 -8.66 7.64
CA LEU A 79 -1.14 -7.90 8.89
C LEU A 79 -1.01 -6.40 8.62
N ALA A 80 -1.24 -5.57 9.65
CA ALA A 80 -0.99 -4.13 9.73
C ALA A 80 -0.43 -3.46 8.47
N ASN A 81 -1.33 -2.87 7.69
CA ASN A 81 -1.01 -2.12 6.48
C ASN A 81 -1.50 -0.68 6.60
N ALA A 82 -0.82 0.22 5.89
CA ALA A 82 -1.40 1.53 5.60
C ALA A 82 -2.09 1.44 4.24
N VAL A 83 -3.39 1.72 4.21
CA VAL A 83 -4.18 1.90 3.00
C VAL A 83 -4.10 3.37 2.64
N ASN A 84 -3.62 3.69 1.44
CA ASN A 84 -3.65 5.07 0.94
C ASN A 84 -4.66 5.20 -0.18
N LEU A 85 -5.40 6.30 -0.13
CA LEU A 85 -6.35 6.69 -1.16
C LEU A 85 -5.95 8.05 -1.71
N PHE A 86 -5.90 8.15 -3.03
CA PHE A 86 -5.61 9.36 -3.76
C PHE A 86 -6.87 9.82 -4.47
N GLU A 87 -7.14 11.11 -4.38
CA GLU A 87 -8.34 11.74 -4.91
C GLU A 87 -7.95 12.92 -5.82
N ILE A 88 -8.77 13.15 -6.86
CA ILE A 88 -8.66 14.32 -7.75
C ILE A 88 -9.83 15.27 -7.53
N THR A 89 -9.61 16.31 -6.71
CA THR A 89 -10.55 17.44 -6.65
C THR A 89 -10.18 18.52 -7.66
N PHE A 90 -11.18 19.01 -8.40
CA PHE A 90 -11.05 20.24 -9.18
C PHE A 90 -11.44 21.48 -8.34
N GLY A 91 -10.47 22.35 -8.07
CA GLY A 91 -10.70 23.62 -7.36
C GLY A 91 -9.49 24.06 -6.54
N SER A 92 -9.46 25.32 -6.07
CA SER A 92 -8.49 25.69 -5.04
C SER A 92 -8.91 25.10 -3.71
N THR A 93 -7.94 24.75 -2.87
CA THR A 93 -8.15 24.27 -1.49
C THR A 93 -9.00 25.20 -0.62
N ASP A 94 -9.24 26.43 -1.08
CA ASP A 94 -9.96 27.46 -0.33
C ASP A 94 -11.48 27.25 -0.30
N ASN A 95 -12.05 26.42 -1.20
CA ASN A 95 -13.50 26.17 -1.29
C ASN A 95 -13.90 24.68 -1.30
N ILE A 96 -12.96 23.76 -1.06
CA ILE A 96 -13.23 22.32 -1.07
C ILE A 96 -14.27 21.90 -0.02
N ASP A 97 -14.35 22.61 1.11
CA ASP A 97 -15.39 22.42 2.12
C ASP A 97 -16.81 22.72 1.58
N SER A 98 -16.91 23.55 0.53
CA SER A 98 -18.19 23.84 -0.12
C SER A 98 -18.63 22.74 -1.08
N TYR A 99 -17.72 21.88 -1.55
CA TYR A 99 -17.98 20.71 -2.40
C TYR A 99 -17.47 19.45 -1.71
N LEU A 100 -17.87 19.29 -0.44
CA LEU A 100 -17.40 18.17 0.37
C LEU A 100 -17.85 16.85 -0.24
N GLU A 101 -16.90 16.01 -0.62
CA GLU A 101 -17.11 14.62 -0.99
C GLU A 101 -16.50 13.71 0.07
N ARG A 102 -17.09 12.53 0.25
CA ARG A 102 -16.66 11.60 1.28
C ARG A 102 -16.80 10.17 0.82
N VAL A 103 -15.81 9.36 1.18
CA VAL A 103 -15.80 7.93 0.94
C VAL A 103 -15.63 7.17 2.25
N GLU A 104 -16.41 6.11 2.42
CA GLU A 104 -16.16 5.10 3.44
C GLU A 104 -15.35 3.95 2.84
N VAL A 105 -14.29 3.56 3.54
CA VAL A 105 -13.35 2.54 3.10
C VAL A 105 -13.57 1.28 3.92
N PHE A 106 -13.72 0.15 3.23
CA PHE A 106 -13.86 -1.16 3.83
C PHE A 106 -12.72 -2.07 3.40
N ALA A 107 -12.17 -2.82 4.35
CA ALA A 107 -11.29 -3.93 4.08
C ALA A 107 -12.09 -5.21 3.88
N LEU A 108 -11.79 -5.96 2.82
CA LEU A 108 -12.48 -7.19 2.45
C LEU A 108 -11.56 -8.39 2.67
N LEU A 109 -12.09 -9.44 3.27
CA LEU A 109 -11.44 -10.75 3.32
C LEU A 109 -12.48 -11.85 3.10
N GLY A 110 -12.35 -12.60 2.01
CA GLY A 110 -13.28 -13.69 1.71
C GLY A 110 -14.76 -13.26 1.67
N GLY A 111 -15.03 -12.03 1.20
CA GLY A 111 -16.37 -11.45 1.11
C GLY A 111 -16.91 -10.83 2.41
N THR A 112 -16.13 -10.82 3.50
CA THR A 112 -16.50 -10.10 4.72
C THR A 112 -15.94 -8.68 4.68
N GLU A 113 -16.81 -7.68 4.86
CA GLU A 113 -16.46 -6.26 4.89
C GLU A 113 -16.22 -5.79 6.33
N THR A 114 -15.15 -5.03 6.54
CA THR A 114 -14.84 -4.33 7.79
C THR A 114 -14.55 -2.87 7.49
N SER A 115 -15.34 -1.94 8.02
CA SER A 115 -15.07 -0.50 7.87
C SER A 115 -13.74 -0.16 8.54
N ILE A 116 -12.86 0.52 7.80
CA ILE A 116 -11.52 0.92 8.28
C ILE A 116 -11.41 2.44 8.49
N GLY A 117 -12.36 3.21 7.96
CA GLY A 117 -12.44 4.65 8.16
C GLY A 117 -13.13 5.37 7.01
N THR A 118 -13.25 6.67 7.18
CA THR A 118 -13.81 7.58 6.19
C THR A 118 -12.78 8.63 5.81
N LEU A 119 -12.74 8.99 4.53
CA LEU A 119 -11.89 10.06 4.02
C LEU A 119 -12.75 11.07 3.26
N THR A 120 -12.40 12.34 3.37
CA THR A 120 -12.94 13.39 2.51
C THR A 120 -12.01 13.67 1.34
N ASN A 121 -12.53 14.27 0.27
CA ASN A 121 -11.72 14.72 -0.85
C ASN A 121 -10.58 15.65 -0.42
N LEU A 122 -10.86 16.60 0.49
CA LEU A 122 -9.82 17.43 1.12
C LEU A 122 -8.69 16.63 1.78
N GLN A 123 -8.99 15.51 2.44
CA GLN A 123 -7.97 14.70 3.09
C GLN A 123 -7.16 13.90 2.07
N ALA A 124 -7.84 13.34 1.08
CA ALA A 124 -7.26 12.44 0.09
C ALA A 124 -6.58 13.15 -1.09
N GLN A 125 -6.71 14.47 -1.19
CA GLN A 125 -6.00 15.29 -2.16
C GLN A 125 -4.48 15.13 -1.97
N GLY A 126 -3.83 14.44 -2.92
CA GLY A 126 -2.40 14.09 -2.85
C GLY A 126 -2.06 12.88 -1.96
N GLY A 127 -3.07 12.18 -1.45
CA GLY A 127 -2.95 10.91 -0.73
C GLY A 127 -3.22 11.01 0.77
N ALA A 128 -4.25 10.29 1.24
CA ALA A 128 -4.53 10.07 2.67
C ALA A 128 -4.31 8.62 3.09
N SER A 129 -3.85 8.40 4.32
CA SER A 129 -3.60 7.06 4.87
C SER A 129 -4.58 6.66 5.96
N LEU A 130 -5.11 5.44 5.88
CA LEU A 130 -5.82 4.74 6.95
C LEU A 130 -4.99 3.53 7.42
N SER A 131 -4.87 3.34 8.73
CA SER A 131 -4.18 2.17 9.28
C SER A 131 -5.16 1.03 9.53
N TYR A 132 -4.86 -0.17 9.01
CA TYR A 132 -5.67 -1.35 9.26
C TYR A 132 -4.83 -2.55 9.69
N GLY A 133 -5.13 -3.08 10.87
CA GLY A 133 -4.38 -4.18 11.50
C GLY A 133 -4.75 -5.58 10.99
N GLY A 134 -5.91 -5.72 10.34
CA GLY A 134 -6.45 -7.00 9.89
C GLY A 134 -5.93 -7.45 8.53
N ALA A 135 -6.22 -8.70 8.20
CA ALA A 135 -5.96 -9.23 6.87
C ALA A 135 -7.05 -8.81 5.88
N PHE A 136 -6.68 -8.59 4.62
CA PHE A 136 -7.60 -8.28 3.53
C PHE A 136 -7.00 -8.66 2.17
N ASP A 137 -7.84 -8.89 1.17
CA ASP A 137 -7.47 -9.15 -0.23
C ASP A 137 -7.96 -8.06 -1.20
N ALA A 138 -8.87 -7.20 -0.74
CA ALA A 138 -9.39 -6.07 -1.48
C ALA A 138 -9.87 -4.93 -0.57
N LEU A 139 -10.13 -3.78 -1.19
CA LEU A 139 -10.73 -2.62 -0.55
C LEU A 139 -11.99 -2.22 -1.30
N ARG A 140 -13.08 -1.99 -0.57
CA ARG A 140 -14.30 -1.41 -1.12
C ARG A 140 -14.38 0.04 -0.71
N LEU A 141 -14.62 0.89 -1.68
CA LEU A 141 -14.89 2.30 -1.51
C LEU A 141 -16.39 2.52 -1.73
N VAL A 142 -17.03 3.20 -0.80
CA VAL A 142 -18.45 3.56 -0.89
C VAL A 142 -18.55 5.08 -0.77
N ASP A 143 -19.08 5.75 -1.78
CA ASP A 143 -19.38 7.16 -1.70
C ASP A 143 -20.46 7.39 -0.63
N THR A 144 -20.15 8.27 0.31
CA THR A 144 -21.03 8.70 1.40
C THR A 144 -21.13 10.22 1.42
N THR A 145 -20.98 10.84 0.25
CA THR A 145 -21.05 12.29 0.07
C THR A 145 -22.37 12.81 0.64
N PRO A 146 -22.34 13.79 1.56
CA PRO A 146 -23.57 14.28 2.20
C PRO A 146 -24.53 14.87 1.17
N LEU A 147 -25.84 14.63 1.33
CA LEU A 147 -26.87 15.23 0.46
C LEU A 147 -26.90 16.76 0.49
N SER A 148 -26.27 17.39 1.49
CA SER A 148 -26.09 18.84 1.57
C SER A 148 -24.93 19.36 0.73
N SER A 149 -24.07 18.46 0.21
CA SER A 149 -22.98 18.81 -0.68
C SER A 149 -23.53 19.16 -2.07
N PRO A 150 -23.01 20.21 -2.73
CA PRO A 150 -23.31 20.53 -4.11
C PRO A 150 -22.47 19.71 -5.11
N SER A 151 -21.67 18.73 -4.67
CA SER A 151 -21.04 17.75 -5.58
C SER A 151 -22.11 16.99 -6.36
N PHE A 152 -21.83 16.69 -7.63
CA PHE A 152 -22.77 16.03 -8.54
C PHE A 152 -22.34 14.60 -8.91
N ASP A 153 -21.12 14.23 -8.55
CA ASP A 153 -20.43 13.03 -9.00
C ASP A 153 -19.70 12.30 -7.88
N GLY A 154 -19.64 12.88 -6.68
CA GLY A 154 -19.13 12.19 -5.51
C GLY A 154 -17.61 12.04 -5.55
N PHE A 155 -17.10 11.05 -4.80
CA PHE A 155 -15.66 10.92 -4.62
C PHE A 155 -14.93 10.41 -5.88
N ASP A 156 -13.89 11.14 -6.29
CA ASP A 156 -13.08 10.86 -7.48
C ASP A 156 -11.79 10.12 -7.15
N VAL A 157 -11.70 8.84 -7.50
CA VAL A 157 -10.58 7.97 -7.14
C VAL A 157 -9.47 8.02 -8.21
N ASP A 158 -8.29 8.52 -7.86
CA ASP A 158 -7.06 8.45 -8.69
C ASP A 158 -6.36 7.11 -8.51
N ALA A 159 -6.13 6.72 -7.25
CA ALA A 159 -5.44 5.48 -6.95
C ALA A 159 -5.74 4.96 -5.56
N VAL A 160 -5.67 3.63 -5.44
CA VAL A 160 -5.70 2.92 -4.16
C VAL A 160 -4.40 2.15 -3.98
N THR A 161 -3.68 2.42 -2.90
CA THR A 161 -2.41 1.73 -2.62
C THR A 161 -2.37 1.16 -1.21
N VAL A 162 -1.54 0.13 -1.02
CA VAL A 162 -1.31 -0.51 0.27
C VAL A 162 0.18 -0.51 0.54
N VAL A 163 0.59 0.07 1.66
CA VAL A 163 1.94 -0.05 2.20
C VAL A 163 1.95 -1.21 3.19
N SER A 164 2.66 -2.27 2.82
CA SER A 164 2.78 -3.48 3.63
C SER A 164 4.23 -3.70 4.08
N PRO A 165 4.48 -4.07 5.34
CA PRO A 165 5.80 -4.48 5.80
C PRO A 165 6.27 -5.69 4.99
N VAL A 166 7.42 -5.57 4.33
CA VAL A 166 8.05 -6.73 3.68
C VAL A 166 8.76 -7.55 4.76
N PRO A 167 8.56 -8.88 4.83
CA PRO A 167 9.28 -9.71 5.79
C PRO A 167 10.79 -9.51 5.66
N LEU A 168 11.45 -9.18 6.79
CA LEU A 168 12.90 -9.07 6.84
C LEU A 168 13.54 -10.36 6.29
N PRO A 169 14.46 -10.28 5.32
CA PRO A 169 15.19 -11.46 4.89
C PRO A 169 15.87 -12.12 6.08
N ALA A 170 15.90 -13.46 6.10
CA ALA A 170 16.63 -14.26 7.09
C ALA A 170 18.12 -13.90 7.21
N ALA A 171 18.64 -13.02 6.34
CA ALA A 171 19.95 -12.38 6.42
C ALA A 171 20.27 -11.81 7.80
N GLY A 172 19.30 -11.23 8.53
CA GLY A 172 19.54 -10.76 9.90
C GLY A 172 19.91 -11.90 10.86
N MET A 173 19.16 -13.00 10.81
CA MET A 173 19.43 -14.21 11.60
C MET A 173 20.69 -14.93 11.13
N MET A 174 20.95 -14.96 9.82
CA MET A 174 22.16 -15.54 9.23
C MET A 174 23.40 -14.73 9.59
N LEU A 175 23.31 -13.40 9.67
CA LEU A 175 24.39 -12.53 10.14
C LEU A 175 24.70 -12.81 11.61
N LEU A 176 23.68 -12.89 12.47
CA LEU A 176 23.85 -13.24 13.88
C LEU A 176 24.44 -14.65 14.05
N ALA A 177 23.96 -15.63 13.28
CA ALA A 177 24.50 -16.98 13.26
C ALA A 177 25.96 -17.01 12.78
N GLY A 178 26.28 -16.25 11.72
CA GLY A 178 27.64 -16.11 11.20
C GLY A 178 28.58 -15.49 12.22
N LEU A 179 28.21 -14.37 12.83
CA LEU A 179 28.98 -13.70 13.88
C LEU A 179 29.16 -14.59 15.12
N GLY A 180 28.11 -15.31 15.53
CA GLY A 180 28.17 -16.30 16.60
C GLY A 180 29.13 -17.45 16.29
N GLY A 181 29.09 -17.97 15.06
CA GLY A 181 30.02 -18.99 14.56
C GLY A 181 31.47 -18.53 14.57
N PHE A 182 31.76 -17.32 14.07
CA PHE A 182 33.11 -16.74 14.11
C PHE A 182 33.59 -16.48 15.54
N GLY A 183 32.72 -16.01 16.43
CA GLY A 183 33.03 -15.81 17.84
C GLY A 183 33.40 -17.11 18.57
N ALA A 184 32.65 -18.18 18.32
CA ALA A 184 32.95 -19.51 18.86
C ALA A 184 34.28 -20.06 18.34
N MET A 185 34.58 -19.87 17.05
CA MET A 185 35.83 -20.32 16.44
C MET A 185 37.05 -19.57 17.02
N ARG A 186 36.92 -18.27 17.33
CA ARG A 186 37.97 -17.48 18.00
C ARG A 186 38.27 -17.95 19.43
N ARG A 187 37.27 -18.41 20.17
CA ARG A 187 37.45 -18.94 21.54
C ARG A 187 38.20 -20.29 21.53
N ARG A 188 37.90 -21.16 20.56
CA ARG A 188 38.59 -22.46 20.43
C ARG A 188 40.08 -22.33 20.16
N LYS A 189 40.50 -21.32 19.40
CA LYS A 189 41.93 -21.02 19.14
C LYS A 189 42.72 -20.48 20.34
N LYS A 190 42.07 -20.11 21.45
CA LYS A 190 42.76 -19.69 22.68
C LYS A 190 43.01 -20.83 23.68
N THR A 191 42.40 -21.99 23.46
CA THR A 191 42.45 -23.14 24.40
C THR A 191 43.34 -24.28 23.87
N ALA A 192 43.83 -24.18 22.63
CA ALA A 192 44.83 -25.06 22.03
C ALA A 192 46.13 -24.27 21.84
#